data_AF-A0A0R0C9Z8-F1
#
_entry.id   AF-A0A0R0C9Z8-F1
#
_cell.length_a   1.000
_cell.length_b   1.000
_cell.length_c   1.000
_cell.angle_alpha   90.00
_cell.angle_beta   90.00
_cell.angle_gamma   90.00
#
_symmetry.space_group_name_H-M   'P 1'
#
loop_
_entity.id
_entity.type
_entity.pdbx_description
1 polymer ?
#
loop_
_entity_poly.entity_id
_entity_poly.type
_entity_poly.pdbx_seq_one_letter_code
_entity_poly.pdbx_strand_id
1 'polypeptide(L)' 'MEGNMDNQLLEDIRALLISKRAREIRINLQRAESDADIEEIDIEGELVSVLTLEAAMRAAVKEFKRNKQLISTILAE' A
#
# COMPACT_ATOMS: atom_id res chain seq x y z
N MET A 1 -23.74 8.56 -18.40
CA MET A 1 -22.95 7.31 -18.29
C MET A 1 -21.45 7.59 -18.20
N GLU A 2 -20.94 8.73 -18.69
CA GLU A 2 -19.51 9.12 -18.59
C GLU A 2 -18.98 9.22 -17.15
N GLY A 3 -19.71 9.86 -16.22
CA GLY A 3 -19.26 10.00 -14.83
C GLY A 3 -19.11 8.68 -14.05
N ASN A 4 -19.63 7.56 -14.55
CA ASN A 4 -19.42 6.24 -13.92
C ASN A 4 -18.09 5.61 -14.39
N MET A 5 -17.71 5.85 -15.63
CA MET A 5 -16.48 5.30 -16.21
C MET A 5 -15.25 6.05 -15.70
N ASP A 6 -15.34 7.36 -15.52
CA ASP A 6 -14.27 8.17 -14.93
C ASP A 6 -14.01 7.77 -13.47
N ASN A 7 -15.07 7.53 -12.70
CA ASN A 7 -14.94 7.06 -11.32
C ASN A 7 -14.30 5.67 -11.25
N GLN A 8 -14.71 4.74 -12.12
CA GLN A 8 -14.11 3.42 -12.20
C GLN A 8 -12.62 3.49 -12.56
N LEU A 9 -12.25 4.31 -13.55
CA LEU A 9 -10.86 4.50 -13.95
C LEU A 9 -10.00 5.07 -12.80
N LEU A 10 -10.54 6.05 -12.05
CA LEU A 10 -9.86 6.62 -10.89
C LEU A 10 -9.69 5.61 -9.75
N GLU A 11 -10.67 4.73 -9.55
CA GLU A 11 -10.58 3.62 -8.59
C GLU A 11 -9.51 2.61 -8.99
N ASP A 12 -9.46 2.23 -10.27
CA ASP A 12 -8.47 1.30 -10.80
C ASP A 12 -7.05 1.87 -10.68
N ILE A 13 -6.85 3.14 -11.04
CA ILE A 13 -5.56 3.83 -10.87
C ILE A 13 -5.16 3.85 -9.40
N ARG A 14 -6.10 4.14 -8.50
CA ARG A 14 -5.82 4.14 -7.05
C ARG A 14 -5.41 2.76 -6.57
N ALA A 15 -6.10 1.70 -7.00
CA ALA A 15 -5.75 0.33 -6.65
C ALA A 15 -4.35 -0.04 -7.15
N LEU A 16 -4.00 0.34 -8.38
CA LEU A 16 -2.67 0.11 -8.96
C LEU A 16 -1.57 0.84 -8.18
N LEU A 17 -1.79 2.10 -7.82
CA LEU A 17 -0.82 2.89 -7.04
C LEU A 17 -0.61 2.33 -5.64
N ILE A 18 -1.68 1.94 -4.95
CA ILE A 18 -1.62 1.31 -3.62
C ILE A 18 -0.89 -0.04 -3.71
N SER A 19 -1.20 -0.85 -4.72
CA SER A 19 -0.56 -2.15 -4.95
C SER A 19 0.94 -2.02 -5.21
N LYS A 20 1.35 -1.06 -6.03
CA LYS A 20 2.77 -0.75 -6.25
C LYS A 20 3.44 -0.38 -4.92
N ARG A 21 2.83 0.54 -4.16
CA ARG A 21 3.39 1.00 -2.89
C ARG A 21 3.47 -0.13 -1.85
N ALA A 22 2.48 -1.01 -1.81
CA ALA A 22 2.50 -2.19 -0.94
C ALA A 22 3.72 -3.06 -1.25
N ARG A 23 4.01 -3.35 -2.52
CA ARG A 23 5.20 -4.15 -2.91
C ARG A 23 6.51 -3.53 -2.44
N GLU A 24 6.64 -2.20 -2.51
CA GLU A 24 7.81 -1.47 -2.00
C GLU A 24 7.91 -1.57 -0.46
N ILE A 25 6.78 -1.55 0.24
CA ILE A 25 6.71 -1.63 1.69
C ILE A 25 7.01 -3.05 2.20
N ARG A 26 6.82 -4.10 1.38
CA ARG A 26 6.95 -5.50 1.84
C ARG A 26 8.27 -5.81 2.54
N ILE A 27 9.37 -5.19 2.13
CA ILE A 27 10.69 -5.41 2.75
C ILE A 27 10.85 -4.72 4.12
N ASN A 28 9.89 -3.89 4.54
CA ASN A 28 9.97 -3.13 5.78
C ASN A 28 9.21 -3.82 6.93
N LEU A 29 9.88 -4.79 7.56
CA LEU A 29 9.32 -5.56 8.68
C LEU A 29 8.98 -4.71 9.92
N GLN A 30 9.56 -3.51 10.09
CA GLN A 30 9.22 -2.62 11.21
C GLN A 30 7.76 -2.14 11.17
N ARG A 31 7.07 -2.32 10.04
CA ARG A 31 5.66 -1.99 9.87
C ARG A 31 4.71 -3.14 10.20
N ALA A 32 5.21 -4.31 10.59
CA ALA A 32 4.38 -5.42 11.06
C ALA A 32 3.65 -5.01 12.36
N GLU A 33 2.35 -5.28 12.44
CA GLU A 33 1.55 -5.06 13.65
C GLU A 33 1.49 -6.31 14.52
N SER A 34 1.81 -7.48 13.95
CA SER A 34 1.92 -8.77 14.62
C SER A 34 2.79 -9.74 13.84
N ASP A 35 3.17 -10.87 14.44
CA ASP A 35 3.93 -11.91 13.74
C ASP A 35 3.18 -12.51 12.54
N ALA A 36 1.85 -12.48 12.56
CA ALA A 36 1.02 -12.93 11.43
C ALA A 36 1.14 -12.02 10.19
N ASP A 37 1.73 -10.83 10.33
CA ASP A 37 1.99 -9.92 9.22
C ASP A 37 3.29 -10.25 8.47
N ILE A 38 4.04 -11.25 8.91
CA ILE A 38 5.33 -11.64 8.33
C ILE A 38 5.18 -12.99 7.63
N GLU A 39 5.74 -13.09 6.43
CA GLU A 39 5.88 -14.34 5.68
C GLU A 39 7.33 -14.49 5.17
N GLU A 40 7.76 -15.73 4.97
CA GLU A 40 9.01 -16.02 4.28
C GLU A 40 8.73 -16.30 2.81
N ILE A 41 9.50 -15.65 1.93
CA ILE A 41 9.46 -15.90 0.49
C ILE A 41 10.84 -16.28 0.00
N ASP A 42 10.87 -17.12 -1.03
CA ASP A 42 12.10 -17.46 -1.75
C ASP A 42 12.42 -16.34 -2.76
N ILE A 43 13.59 -15.73 -2.60
CA ILE A 43 14.17 -14.78 -3.55
C ILE A 43 15.54 -15.31 -3.94
N GLU A 44 15.70 -15.72 -5.21
CA GLU A 44 16.98 -16.18 -5.76
C GLU A 44 17.59 -17.37 -4.98
N GLY A 45 16.76 -18.21 -4.36
CA GLY A 45 17.18 -19.36 -3.55
C GLY A 45 17.43 -19.04 -2.08
N GLU A 46 17.24 -17.79 -1.64
CA GLU A 46 17.32 -17.36 -0.25
C GLU A 46 15.93 -17.15 0.34
N LEU A 47 15.68 -17.71 1.53
CA LEU A 47 14.48 -17.43 2.30
C LEU A 47 14.60 -16.07 2.97
N VAL A 48 13.75 -15.13 2.57
CA VAL A 48 13.72 -13.76 3.09
C VAL A 48 12.39 -13.51 3.78
N SER A 49 12.45 -13.05 5.03
CA SER A 49 11.27 -12.58 5.76
C SER A 49 10.82 -11.22 5.24
N VAL A 50 9.56 -11.13 4.83
CA VAL A 50 8.92 -9.91 4.34
C VAL A 50 7.55 -9.77 4.99
N LEU A 51 6.93 -8.60 4.84
CA LEU A 51 5.51 -8.47 5.17
C LEU A 51 4.66 -9.27 4.19
N THR A 52 3.58 -9.85 4.72
CA THR A 52 2.50 -10.36 3.88
C THR A 52 1.98 -9.26 2.97
N LEU A 53 1.52 -9.66 1.78
CA LEU A 53 0.92 -8.69 0.85
C LEU A 53 -0.23 -7.91 1.50
N GLU A 54 -1.05 -8.59 2.32
CA GLU A 54 -2.15 -7.95 3.02
C GLU A 54 -1.68 -6.90 4.02
N ALA A 55 -0.69 -7.22 4.85
CA ALA A 55 -0.11 -6.28 5.80
C ALA A 55 0.49 -5.05 5.10
N ALA A 56 1.23 -5.28 4.01
CA ALA A 56 1.81 -4.21 3.21
C ALA A 56 0.73 -3.33 2.54
N MET A 57 -0.38 -3.92 2.08
CA MET A 57 -1.53 -3.18 1.54
C MET A 57 -2.20 -2.33 2.62
N ARG A 58 -2.43 -2.87 3.81
CA ARG A 58 -2.99 -2.11 4.94
C ARG A 58 -2.09 -0.91 5.28
N ALA A 59 -0.78 -1.12 5.33
CA ALA A 59 0.19 -0.04 5.54
C ALA A 59 0.16 1.02 4.43
N ALA A 60 0.12 0.61 3.15
CA ALA A 60 0.04 1.52 2.01
C ALA A 60 -1.26 2.36 2.02
N VAL A 61 -2.39 1.76 2.38
CA VAL A 61 -3.68 2.48 2.52
C VAL A 61 -3.62 3.50 3.67
N LYS A 62 -3.04 3.13 4.81
CA LYS A 62 -2.84 4.06 5.95
C LYS A 62 -1.98 5.25 5.53
N GLU A 63 -0.87 4.99 4.85
CA GLU A 63 0.03 6.02 4.32
C GLU A 63 -0.68 6.94 3.32
N PHE A 64 -1.45 6.38 2.38
CA PHE A 64 -2.25 7.15 1.41
C PHE A 64 -3.25 8.09 2.11
N LYS A 65 -3.99 7.60 3.10
CA LYS A 65 -4.96 8.40 3.85
C LYS A 65 -4.28 9.57 4.58
N ARG A 66 -3.15 9.29 5.24
CA ARG A 66 -2.34 10.32 5.93
C ARG A 66 -1.83 11.38 4.95
N ASN A 67 -1.32 10.97 3.79
CA ASN A 67 -0.81 11.88 2.78
C ASN A 67 -1.92 12.75 2.19
N LYS A 68 -3.11 12.18 1.93
CA LYS A 68 -4.28 12.98 1.51
C LYS A 68 -4.62 14.06 2.52
N GLN A 69 -4.66 13.71 3.81
CA GLN A 69 -4.93 14.67 4.88
C GLN A 69 -3.87 15.76 4.93
N LEU A 70 -2.59 15.41 4.86
CA LEU A 70 -1.48 16.36 4.86
C LEU A 70 -1.56 17.33 3.68
N ILE A 71 -1.81 16.83 2.47
CA ILE A 71 -1.97 17.67 1.27
C ILE A 71 -3.12 18.65 1.45
N SER A 72 -4.26 18.20 1.99
CA SER A 72 -5.39 19.10 2.25
C SER A 72 -5.08 20.19 3.27
N THR A 73 -4.26 19.90 4.28
CA THR A 73 -3.79 20.90 5.24
C THR A 73 -2.90 21.93 4.55
N ILE A 74 -1.91 21.49 3.76
CA ILE A 74 -0.99 22.38 3.03
C ILE A 74 -1.73 23.30 2.05
N LEU A 75 -2.77 22.79 1.38
CA LEU A 75 -3.56 23.59 0.42
C LEU A 75 -4.51 24.59 1.08
N ALA A 76 -4.76 24.47 2.39
CA ALA A 76 -5.63 25.36 3.15
C ALA A 76 -4.87 26.51 3.85
N GLU A 77 -3.53 26.43 3.88
CA GLU A 77 -2.60 27.47 4.34
C GLU A 77 -2.27 28.46 3.20
#